data_AF-A0A498SDW9-F1
#
_entry.id   AF-A0A498SDW9-F1
#
_cell.length_a   1.000
_cell.length_b   1.000
_cell.length_c   1.000
_cell.angle_alpha   90.00
_cell.angle_beta   90.00
_cell.angle_gamma   90.00
#
_symmetry.space_group_name_H-M   'P 1'
#
loop_
_entity.id
_entity.type
_entity.pdbx_description
1 polymer ?
#
loop_
_entity_poly.entity_id
_entity_poly.type
_entity_poly.pdbx_seq_one_letter_code
_entity_poly.pdbx_strand_id
1 'polypeptide(L)'
;MSADESNVICIENEEDREESEVKYINKFPTCQSSSKNLCRSFSQEVTDSERGSVDSNSHVRSDISRLQLPSNSDEVVQGKERRKYGKTHAVPSILDEFFGVYCLLSRSSNKYFKNRCYIGYTVDPNRRIRQHNAGKEFGGAKKTDHRGPWDMVCIIHGFPNSVSALRFEWAWQNPEKSRRLRSLNLKKKTNETAFGFRLRIACHMLNSDPWRRLSLTFRWLLPELEIPFPLDIPLPSHVAVQYGSVTKISSLIPQLQEEYDVIGSCSLCLKPINSISELLRCSASEICKSHFHMRCLAKHALNADNEYRILLFPIQGQCPKCAITYLWGELIRDQRILLAVNKFNSNGTLFNMIPS
;
A
#
# COMPACT_ATOMS: atom_id res chain seq x y z
N MET A 1 -60.00 17.00 15.06
CA MET A 1 -60.97 18.04 14.67
C MET A 1 -61.05 19.02 15.82
N SER A 2 -60.64 20.26 15.57
CA SER A 2 -60.95 21.55 16.25
C SER A 2 -60.82 21.61 17.79
N ALA A 3 -60.16 22.60 18.40
CA ALA A 3 -59.99 23.99 18.00
C ALA A 3 -58.75 24.64 18.64
N ASP A 4 -58.21 25.63 17.92
CA ASP A 4 -57.36 26.72 18.40
C ASP A 4 -58.09 27.59 19.44
N GLU A 5 -57.34 28.20 20.37
CA GLU A 5 -57.31 29.66 20.52
C GLU A 5 -56.10 30.12 21.34
N SER A 6 -55.52 31.22 20.86
CA SER A 6 -54.33 31.92 21.30
C SER A 6 -54.67 33.05 22.27
N ASN A 7 -53.82 33.33 23.27
CA ASN A 7 -53.30 34.69 23.49
C ASN A 7 -52.18 34.77 24.54
N VAL A 8 -51.39 35.82 24.36
CA VAL A 8 -50.07 36.16 24.88
C VAL A 8 -50.20 37.16 26.05
N ILE A 9 -49.23 37.19 26.98
CA ILE A 9 -48.39 38.36 27.40
C ILE A 9 -47.75 38.14 28.79
N CYS A 10 -46.40 38.16 28.75
CA CYS A 10 -45.33 38.63 29.64
C CYS A 10 -45.56 38.91 31.14
N ILE A 11 -44.62 38.46 31.99
CA ILE A 11 -43.85 39.29 32.96
C ILE A 11 -42.40 38.74 33.08
N GLU A 12 -41.49 39.68 33.34
CA GLU A 12 -40.03 39.76 33.35
C GLU A 12 -39.24 38.80 34.25
N ASN A 13 -37.93 38.69 33.97
CA ASN A 13 -36.77 38.87 34.87
C ASN A 13 -35.50 38.41 34.11
N GLU A 14 -34.64 39.32 33.62
CA GLU A 14 -33.51 39.99 34.29
C GLU A 14 -32.35 39.07 34.72
N GLU A 15 -31.15 39.42 34.21
CA GLU A 15 -29.80 39.13 34.72
C GLU A 15 -29.32 37.65 34.61
N ASP A 16 -28.19 37.30 33.99
CA ASP A 16 -26.85 37.87 34.12
C ASP A 16 -25.98 37.60 32.87
N ARG A 17 -25.13 38.58 32.54
CA ARG A 17 -23.92 38.42 31.71
C ARG A 17 -22.73 38.33 32.66
N GLU A 18 -21.99 37.22 32.60
CA GLU A 18 -20.56 37.23 32.91
C GLU A 18 -19.78 36.46 31.84
N GLU A 19 -18.88 37.19 31.19
CA GLU A 19 -17.79 36.68 30.37
C GLU A 19 -16.76 35.99 31.27
N SER A 20 -16.34 34.78 30.90
CA SER A 20 -15.02 34.29 31.32
C SER A 20 -14.34 33.56 30.17
N GLU A 21 -13.34 34.22 29.60
CA GLU A 21 -12.32 33.66 28.73
C GLU A 21 -11.66 32.44 29.39
N VAL A 22 -11.82 31.25 28.78
CA VAL A 22 -10.95 30.11 29.08
C VAL A 22 -9.97 29.94 27.94
N LYS A 23 -8.77 30.45 28.17
CA LYS A 23 -7.55 30.20 27.39
C LYS A 23 -7.29 28.69 27.32
N TYR A 24 -7.50 28.08 26.16
CA TYR A 24 -7.01 26.73 25.89
C TYR A 24 -5.49 26.78 25.68
N ILE A 25 -4.77 26.53 26.77
CA ILE A 25 -3.34 26.24 26.76
C ILE A 25 -3.16 24.86 26.11
N ASN A 26 -2.70 24.84 24.86
CA ASN A 26 -2.17 23.65 24.21
C ASN A 26 -0.84 23.25 24.86
N LYS A 27 -0.91 22.55 26.00
CA LYS A 27 0.20 21.75 26.52
C LYS A 27 0.08 20.35 25.95
N PHE A 28 0.78 20.12 24.83
CA PHE A 28 1.10 18.77 24.37
C PHE A 28 1.86 18.04 25.47
N PRO A 29 1.40 16.88 25.98
CA PRO A 29 2.27 16.01 26.73
C PRO A 29 3.26 15.37 25.73
N THR A 30 4.52 15.78 25.87
CA THR A 30 5.67 15.11 25.27
C THR A 30 5.79 13.74 25.93
N CYS A 31 5.23 12.71 25.28
CA CYS A 31 5.52 11.33 25.66
C CYS A 31 6.87 10.95 25.04
N GLN A 32 7.92 11.06 25.85
CA GLN A 32 9.21 10.43 25.58
C GLN A 32 9.02 8.91 25.64
N SER A 33 8.74 8.28 24.51
CA SER A 33 8.89 6.83 24.37
C SER A 33 10.27 6.53 23.79
N SER A 34 11.23 6.37 24.69
CA SER A 34 12.48 5.68 24.40
C SER A 34 12.20 4.19 24.25
N SER A 35 11.98 3.73 23.02
CA SER A 35 12.06 2.33 22.64
C SER A 35 12.69 2.22 21.25
N LYS A 36 14.02 2.22 21.22
CA LYS A 36 14.81 1.77 20.07
C LYS A 36 14.68 0.25 19.99
N ASN A 37 13.64 -0.27 19.35
CA ASN A 37 13.61 -1.65 18.90
C ASN A 37 13.92 -1.67 17.41
N LEU A 38 15.19 -1.92 17.14
CA LEU A 38 15.77 -2.18 15.84
C LEU A 38 15.22 -3.52 15.33
N CYS A 39 14.11 -3.50 14.59
CA CYS A 39 13.72 -4.62 13.76
C CYS A 39 14.74 -4.71 12.62
N ARG A 40 15.79 -5.49 12.82
CA ARG A 40 16.85 -5.71 11.84
C ARG A 40 16.38 -6.81 10.89
N SER A 41 15.39 -6.50 10.05
CA SER A 41 15.11 -7.32 8.88
C SER A 41 16.35 -7.26 7.98
N PHE A 42 16.99 -8.41 7.78
CA PHE A 42 18.09 -8.56 6.82
C PHE A 42 17.54 -8.22 5.42
N SER A 43 17.72 -6.97 5.00
CA SER A 43 17.47 -6.50 3.65
C SER A 43 18.78 -5.89 3.18
N GLN A 44 19.47 -6.62 2.29
CA GLN A 44 20.63 -6.06 1.60
C GLN A 44 20.13 -4.99 0.63
N GLU A 45 20.48 -3.73 0.92
CA GLU A 45 20.40 -2.64 -0.03
C GLU A 45 21.46 -2.85 -1.11
N VAL A 46 21.05 -2.87 -2.38
CA VAL A 46 21.96 -2.78 -3.52
C VAL A 46 21.99 -1.32 -3.94
N THR A 47 23.06 -0.62 -3.62
CA THR A 47 23.32 0.77 -4.04
C THR A 47 24.03 0.77 -5.40
N ASP A 48 23.41 1.36 -6.42
CA ASP A 48 24.11 1.69 -7.66
C ASP A 48 24.97 2.93 -7.43
N SER A 49 26.29 2.74 -7.48
CA SER A 49 27.29 3.80 -7.41
C SER A 49 27.31 4.63 -8.70
N GLU A 50 26.91 5.89 -8.61
CA GLU A 50 27.19 6.93 -9.61
C GLU A 50 28.70 7.14 -9.71
N ARG A 51 29.24 7.04 -10.93
CA ARG A 51 30.64 7.38 -11.23
C ARG A 51 30.68 8.76 -11.87
N GLY A 52 31.09 9.75 -11.09
CA GLY A 52 31.52 11.05 -11.61
C GLY A 52 32.95 10.98 -12.14
N SER A 53 33.23 11.66 -13.24
CA SER A 53 34.58 12.07 -13.62
C SER A 53 34.53 13.45 -14.28
N VAL A 54 35.28 14.38 -13.69
CA VAL A 54 35.45 15.78 -14.07
C VAL A 54 36.53 15.92 -15.16
N ASP A 55 36.24 16.82 -16.11
CA ASP A 55 37.03 17.62 -17.06
C ASP A 55 38.52 17.35 -17.33
N SER A 56 38.92 17.51 -18.61
CA SER A 56 39.94 18.48 -19.04
C SER A 56 40.09 18.60 -20.57
N ASN A 57 39.89 19.83 -21.05
CA ASN A 57 40.28 20.52 -22.30
C ASN A 57 41.45 19.98 -23.17
N SER A 58 41.28 20.00 -24.51
CA SER A 58 41.80 21.03 -25.46
C SER A 58 42.19 20.52 -26.87
N HIS A 59 41.73 21.31 -27.86
CA HIS A 59 42.28 21.63 -29.20
C HIS A 59 43.24 20.68 -29.97
N VAL A 60 42.93 20.41 -31.25
CA VAL A 60 43.52 21.03 -32.48
C VAL A 60 43.20 20.15 -33.73
N ARG A 61 42.71 20.82 -34.79
CA ARG A 61 42.87 20.67 -36.28
C ARG A 61 43.55 19.41 -36.84
N SER A 62 43.40 18.96 -38.09
CA SER A 62 42.56 19.17 -39.30
C SER A 62 43.15 18.18 -40.35
N ASP A 63 42.43 17.95 -41.45
CA ASP A 63 42.98 17.48 -42.75
C ASP A 63 43.41 16.00 -42.88
N ILE A 64 43.38 15.29 -44.01
CA ILE A 64 42.85 15.47 -45.37
C ILE A 64 42.91 14.06 -46.03
N SER A 65 41.93 13.77 -46.91
CA SER A 65 41.91 12.87 -48.08
C SER A 65 42.51 11.44 -48.09
N ARG A 66 41.64 10.49 -48.50
CA ARG A 66 41.72 9.65 -49.73
C ARG A 66 43.01 8.85 -49.97
N LEU A 67 42.90 7.51 -50.06
CA LEU A 67 43.14 6.68 -51.26
C LEU A 67 43.08 5.17 -50.97
N GLN A 68 42.37 4.47 -51.86
CA GLN A 68 42.60 3.13 -52.42
C GLN A 68 42.70 1.86 -51.54
N LEU A 69 41.77 0.95 -51.82
CA LEU A 69 41.89 -0.50 -51.68
C LEU A 69 43.06 -1.03 -52.54
N PRO A 70 43.69 -2.14 -52.11
CA PRO A 70 43.49 -3.36 -52.90
C PRO A 70 43.26 -4.63 -52.08
N SER A 71 42.62 -5.56 -52.78
CA SER A 71 42.35 -6.97 -52.51
C SER A 71 43.55 -7.80 -52.07
N ASN A 72 43.38 -8.66 -51.06
CA ASN A 72 43.36 -10.12 -51.26
C ASN A 72 43.04 -10.89 -49.97
N SER A 73 42.49 -12.07 -50.20
CA SER A 73 42.17 -13.19 -49.32
C SER A 73 43.15 -13.44 -48.17
N ASP A 74 42.63 -13.72 -46.98
CA ASP A 74 42.76 -15.05 -46.36
C ASP A 74 41.91 -15.12 -45.08
N GLU A 75 41.00 -16.09 -45.07
CA GLU A 75 40.16 -16.44 -43.92
C GLU A 75 41.03 -17.03 -42.81
N VAL A 76 41.16 -16.30 -41.70
CA VAL A 76 41.65 -16.87 -40.43
C VAL A 76 40.48 -16.91 -39.45
N VAL A 77 39.92 -18.10 -39.29
CA VAL A 77 38.94 -18.45 -38.27
C VAL A 77 39.61 -18.36 -36.89
N GLN A 78 39.33 -17.31 -36.13
CA GLN A 78 39.63 -17.27 -34.69
C GLN A 78 38.35 -17.41 -33.88
N GLY A 79 38.22 -18.56 -33.22
CA GLY A 79 37.16 -18.88 -32.28
C GLY A 79 37.13 -17.87 -31.13
N LYS A 80 35.99 -17.19 -30.97
CA LYS A 80 35.70 -16.42 -29.77
C LYS A 80 35.34 -17.38 -28.65
N GLU A 81 36.30 -17.66 -27.78
CA GLU A 81 36.04 -18.25 -26.47
C GLU A 81 35.02 -17.38 -25.73
N ARG A 82 33.79 -17.90 -25.61
CA ARG A 82 32.76 -17.33 -24.77
C ARG A 82 33.18 -17.53 -23.32
N ARG A 83 33.69 -16.46 -22.69
CA ARG A 83 33.80 -16.36 -21.23
C ARG A 83 32.42 -16.65 -20.62
N LYS A 84 32.25 -17.86 -20.08
CA LYS A 84 31.07 -18.24 -19.28
C LYS A 84 31.10 -17.42 -17.99
N TYR A 85 30.30 -16.36 -17.95
CA TYR A 85 29.97 -15.70 -16.68
C TYR A 85 29.30 -16.74 -15.78
N GLY A 86 29.90 -17.03 -14.64
CA GLY A 86 29.34 -17.94 -13.64
C GLY A 86 27.95 -17.46 -13.23
N LYS A 87 26.95 -18.33 -13.34
CA LYS A 87 25.60 -18.08 -12.82
C LYS A 87 25.72 -18.01 -11.30
N THR A 88 25.72 -16.81 -10.73
CA THR A 88 25.44 -16.64 -9.31
C THR A 88 24.05 -17.24 -9.05
N HIS A 89 23.99 -18.32 -8.28
CA HIS A 89 22.72 -18.93 -7.90
C HIS A 89 21.97 -17.93 -7.01
N ALA A 90 20.96 -17.25 -7.58
CA ALA A 90 20.11 -16.35 -6.83
C ALA A 90 19.33 -17.15 -5.78
N VAL A 91 19.34 -16.69 -4.53
CA VAL A 91 18.54 -17.28 -3.44
C VAL A 91 17.07 -17.25 -3.84
N PRO A 92 16.32 -18.36 -3.73
CA PRO A 92 14.93 -18.39 -4.13
C PRO A 92 14.10 -17.49 -3.20
N SER A 93 13.16 -16.77 -3.81
CA SER A 93 12.30 -15.81 -3.10
C SER A 93 10.90 -15.79 -3.71
N ILE A 94 9.94 -15.35 -2.92
CA ILE A 94 8.54 -15.19 -3.30
C ILE A 94 8.27 -13.70 -3.37
N LEU A 95 7.81 -13.25 -4.53
CA LEU A 95 7.38 -11.86 -4.71
C LEU A 95 6.04 -11.65 -4.01
N ASP A 96 5.97 -10.65 -3.13
CA ASP A 96 4.73 -10.28 -2.47
C ASP A 96 3.71 -9.79 -3.50
N GLU A 97 2.48 -10.28 -3.43
CA GLU A 97 1.41 -9.81 -4.28
C GLU A 97 1.09 -8.34 -3.98
N PHE A 98 1.14 -7.49 -5.01
CA PHE A 98 0.82 -6.08 -4.89
C PHE A 98 -0.44 -5.74 -5.70
N PHE A 99 -1.40 -5.10 -5.04
CA PHE A 99 -2.63 -4.61 -5.67
C PHE A 99 -2.87 -3.17 -5.19
N GLY A 100 -2.83 -2.21 -6.11
CA GLY A 100 -2.97 -0.79 -5.77
C GLY A 100 -3.88 -0.03 -6.74
N VAL A 101 -4.59 0.95 -6.20
CA VAL A 101 -5.41 1.90 -6.94
C VAL A 101 -4.83 3.29 -6.74
N TYR A 102 -4.46 3.95 -7.83
CA TYR A 102 -3.72 5.23 -7.81
C TYR A 102 -4.54 6.37 -8.41
N CYS A 103 -4.13 7.59 -8.06
CA CYS A 103 -4.60 8.82 -8.68
C CYS A 103 -3.44 9.50 -9.42
N LEU A 104 -3.59 9.69 -10.73
CA LEU A 104 -2.72 10.53 -11.55
C LEU A 104 -3.19 11.99 -11.52
N LEU A 105 -2.25 12.91 -11.71
CA LEU A 105 -2.47 14.33 -11.95
C LEU A 105 -1.77 14.73 -13.24
N SER A 106 -2.50 15.32 -14.18
CA SER A 106 -1.93 15.81 -15.43
C SER A 106 -1.15 17.10 -15.22
N ARG A 107 0.10 17.11 -15.69
CA ARG A 107 0.98 18.28 -15.78
C ARG A 107 1.02 18.88 -17.19
N SER A 108 0.02 18.58 -18.02
CA SER A 108 -0.05 19.12 -19.38
C SER A 108 -0.02 20.65 -19.37
N SER A 109 0.73 21.24 -20.30
CA SER A 109 0.72 22.68 -20.57
C SER A 109 -0.63 23.15 -21.15
N ASN A 110 -1.40 22.23 -21.75
CA ASN A 110 -2.72 22.52 -22.26
C ASN A 110 -3.72 22.70 -21.11
N LYS A 111 -4.28 23.91 -20.98
CA LYS A 111 -5.25 24.30 -19.94
C LYS A 111 -6.46 23.36 -19.84
N TYR A 112 -6.84 22.69 -20.92
CA TYR A 112 -7.98 21.77 -20.91
C TYR A 112 -7.67 20.48 -20.14
N PHE A 113 -6.41 20.05 -20.10
CA PHE A 113 -5.98 18.81 -19.45
C PHE A 113 -5.22 19.04 -18.15
N LYS A 114 -4.60 20.21 -17.99
CA LYS A 114 -3.86 20.59 -16.78
C LYS A 114 -4.68 20.32 -15.52
N ASN A 115 -4.04 19.69 -14.53
CA ASN A 115 -4.62 19.32 -13.24
C ASN A 115 -5.83 18.37 -13.31
N ARG A 116 -6.11 17.72 -14.46
CA ARG A 116 -7.08 16.64 -14.50
C ARG A 116 -6.54 15.41 -13.79
N CYS A 117 -7.45 14.68 -13.15
CA CYS A 117 -7.13 13.42 -12.51
C CYS A 117 -7.53 12.23 -13.35
N TYR A 118 -6.77 11.15 -13.21
CA TYR A 118 -7.13 9.82 -13.71
C TYR A 118 -6.95 8.80 -12.59
N ILE A 119 -7.95 7.96 -12.37
CA ILE A 119 -7.87 6.87 -11.38
C ILE A 119 -7.62 5.58 -12.14
N GLY A 120 -6.70 4.74 -11.65
CA GLY A 120 -6.44 3.45 -12.25
C GLY A 120 -5.94 2.42 -11.26
N TYR A 121 -5.91 1.16 -11.70
CA TYR A 121 -5.41 0.01 -10.95
C TYR A 121 -4.06 -0.48 -11.50
N THR A 122 -3.19 -1.01 -10.63
CA THR A 122 -1.92 -1.63 -11.02
C THR A 122 -1.42 -2.66 -10.01
N VAL A 123 -0.59 -3.57 -10.49
CA VAL A 123 0.26 -4.47 -9.70
C VAL A 123 1.73 -4.03 -9.67
N ASP A 124 2.07 -3.00 -10.44
CA ASP A 124 3.43 -2.44 -10.54
C ASP A 124 3.32 -0.94 -10.86
N PRO A 125 3.34 -0.06 -9.84
CA PRO A 125 3.16 1.39 -10.01
C PRO A 125 4.27 2.02 -10.87
N ASN A 126 5.52 1.61 -10.65
CA ASN A 126 6.69 2.13 -11.36
C ASN A 126 6.61 1.83 -12.85
N ARG A 127 6.20 0.61 -13.22
CA ARG A 127 5.94 0.28 -14.63
C ARG A 127 4.75 1.07 -15.19
N ARG A 128 3.65 1.16 -14.43
CA ARG A 128 2.39 1.75 -14.90
C ARG A 128 2.53 3.24 -15.20
N ILE A 129 3.25 4.02 -14.38
CA ILE A 129 3.44 5.45 -14.65
C ILE A 129 4.23 5.69 -15.94
N ARG A 130 5.25 4.86 -16.22
CA ARG A 130 5.99 4.92 -17.49
C ARG A 130 5.08 4.63 -18.69
N GLN A 131 4.20 3.64 -18.60
CA GLN A 131 3.23 3.33 -19.66
C GLN A 131 2.29 4.50 -19.96
N HIS A 132 1.78 5.18 -18.91
CA HIS A 132 0.93 6.37 -19.10
C HIS A 132 1.65 7.52 -19.80
N ASN A 133 2.93 7.73 -19.47
CA ASN A 133 3.74 8.79 -20.06
C ASN A 133 4.30 8.45 -21.44
N ALA A 134 4.49 7.17 -21.76
CA ALA A 134 4.88 6.72 -23.09
C ALA A 134 3.70 6.76 -24.10
N GLY A 135 2.46 6.62 -23.63
CA GLY A 135 1.26 6.70 -24.46
C GLY A 135 0.57 5.35 -24.68
N LYS A 136 -0.59 5.37 -25.33
CA LYS A 136 -1.46 4.17 -25.46
C LYS A 136 -0.80 3.01 -26.23
N GLU A 137 0.06 3.32 -27.20
CA GLU A 137 0.77 2.33 -28.01
C GLU A 137 1.78 1.51 -27.18
N PHE A 138 2.15 2.01 -25.99
CA PHE A 138 3.07 1.36 -25.05
C PHE A 138 2.34 0.80 -23.80
N GLY A 139 1.02 0.58 -23.92
CA GLY A 139 0.20 0.03 -22.84
C GLY A 139 -0.38 1.08 -21.87
N GLY A 140 -0.24 2.37 -22.18
CA GLY A 140 -0.95 3.44 -21.49
C GLY A 140 -2.46 3.38 -21.72
N ALA A 141 -3.25 3.90 -20.77
CA ALA A 141 -4.70 3.97 -20.97
C ALA A 141 -5.06 4.97 -22.09
N LYS A 142 -6.01 4.61 -22.96
CA LYS A 142 -6.52 5.53 -24.01
C LYS A 142 -6.98 6.88 -23.44
N LYS A 143 -7.54 6.91 -22.22
CA LYS A 143 -8.00 8.14 -21.55
C LYS A 143 -6.86 9.05 -21.09
N THR A 144 -5.63 8.56 -21.00
CA THR A 144 -4.45 9.33 -20.57
C THR A 144 -3.55 9.77 -21.73
N ASP A 145 -3.79 9.24 -22.93
CA ASP A 145 -3.02 9.48 -24.14
C ASP A 145 -3.00 10.96 -24.54
N HIS A 146 -1.80 11.49 -24.85
CA HIS A 146 -1.55 12.90 -25.19
C HIS A 146 -2.07 13.96 -24.20
N ARG A 147 -2.34 13.56 -22.96
CA ARG A 147 -2.86 14.42 -21.89
C ARG A 147 -1.89 14.55 -20.72
N GLY A 148 -0.68 13.99 -20.86
CA GLY A 148 0.39 14.07 -19.89
C GLY A 148 1.32 15.29 -20.08
N PRO A 149 2.51 15.27 -19.46
CA PRO A 149 3.00 14.19 -18.59
C PRO A 149 2.12 14.02 -17.35
N TRP A 150 2.11 12.81 -16.80
CA TRP A 150 1.33 12.41 -15.64
C TRP A 150 2.24 12.19 -14.44
N ASP A 151 1.81 12.75 -13.32
CA ASP A 151 2.35 12.48 -12.00
C ASP A 151 1.44 11.47 -11.31
N MET A 152 1.99 10.38 -10.77
CA MET A 152 1.23 9.48 -9.89
C MET A 152 1.34 10.00 -8.47
N VAL A 153 0.33 10.73 -8.01
CA VAL A 153 0.42 11.51 -6.76
C VAL A 153 0.30 10.61 -5.53
N CYS A 154 -0.70 9.73 -5.53
CA CYS A 154 -0.94 8.81 -4.43
C CYS A 154 -1.43 7.45 -4.92
N ILE A 155 -1.29 6.45 -4.05
CA ILE A 155 -1.78 5.09 -4.27
C ILE A 155 -2.33 4.50 -2.97
N ILE A 156 -3.50 3.88 -3.06
CA ILE A 156 -4.10 3.07 -2.01
C ILE A 156 -3.79 1.62 -2.34
N HIS A 157 -3.16 0.89 -1.42
CA HIS A 157 -2.72 -0.49 -1.65
C HIS A 157 -2.93 -1.37 -0.41
N GLY A 158 -2.54 -2.65 -0.51
CA GLY A 158 -2.84 -3.67 0.50
C GLY A 158 -4.18 -4.38 0.27
N PHE A 159 -4.76 -4.25 -0.93
CA PHE A 159 -5.99 -4.98 -1.26
C PHE A 159 -5.75 -6.49 -1.23
N PRO A 160 -6.71 -7.29 -0.74
CA PRO A 160 -6.54 -8.74 -0.62
C PRO A 160 -6.51 -9.47 -1.97
N ASN A 161 -6.96 -8.85 -3.05
CA ASN A 161 -6.92 -9.39 -4.40
C ASN A 161 -7.28 -8.29 -5.42
N SER A 162 -7.06 -8.60 -6.71
CA SER A 162 -7.42 -7.73 -7.82
C SER A 162 -8.91 -7.36 -7.85
N VAL A 163 -9.82 -8.28 -7.52
CA VAL A 163 -11.27 -8.02 -7.53
C VAL A 163 -11.65 -6.92 -6.54
N SER A 164 -11.10 -6.96 -5.32
CA SER A 164 -11.33 -5.94 -4.30
C SER A 164 -10.79 -4.57 -4.76
N ALA A 165 -9.58 -4.55 -5.33
CA ALA A 165 -8.96 -3.33 -5.85
C ALA A 165 -9.75 -2.74 -7.03
N LEU A 166 -10.18 -3.56 -7.99
CA LEU A 166 -10.97 -3.12 -9.15
C LEU A 166 -12.34 -2.59 -8.75
N ARG A 167 -12.99 -3.19 -7.73
CA ARG A 167 -14.23 -2.65 -7.15
C ARG A 167 -14.01 -1.26 -6.52
N PHE A 168 -12.87 -1.06 -5.85
CA PHE A 168 -12.48 0.25 -5.33
C PHE A 168 -12.25 1.24 -6.48
N GLU A 169 -11.40 0.90 -7.45
CA GLU A 169 -11.11 1.72 -8.63
C GLU A 169 -12.40 2.20 -9.33
N TRP A 170 -13.31 1.27 -9.63
CA TRP A 170 -14.56 1.61 -10.31
C TRP A 170 -15.42 2.58 -9.51
N ALA A 171 -15.55 2.36 -8.19
CA ALA A 171 -16.33 3.24 -7.32
C ALA A 171 -15.69 4.63 -7.18
N TRP A 172 -14.35 4.71 -7.16
CA TRP A 172 -13.62 5.97 -7.12
C TRP A 172 -13.73 6.76 -8.43
N GLN A 173 -13.77 6.05 -9.57
CA GLN A 173 -14.03 6.64 -10.88
C GLN A 173 -15.47 7.17 -11.01
N ASN A 174 -16.45 6.43 -10.46
CA ASN A 174 -17.89 6.65 -10.68
C ASN A 174 -18.67 6.80 -9.34
N PRO A 175 -18.37 7.80 -8.50
CA PRO A 175 -19.00 7.96 -7.19
C PRO A 175 -20.53 8.11 -7.27
N GLU A 176 -21.05 8.73 -8.32
CA GLU A 176 -22.48 8.93 -8.54
C GLU A 176 -23.24 7.65 -8.91
N LYS A 177 -22.54 6.64 -9.43
CA LYS A 177 -23.12 5.33 -9.80
C LYS A 177 -22.89 4.28 -8.73
N SER A 178 -21.87 4.46 -7.90
CA SER A 178 -21.54 3.53 -6.84
C SER A 178 -22.66 3.43 -5.81
N ARG A 179 -23.18 2.22 -5.59
CA ARG A 179 -24.17 1.94 -4.54
C ARG A 179 -23.75 2.43 -3.16
N ARG A 180 -22.44 2.50 -2.90
CA ARG A 180 -21.87 2.93 -1.61
C ARG A 180 -21.75 4.45 -1.47
N LEU A 181 -21.74 5.19 -2.58
CA LEU A 181 -21.43 6.63 -2.59
C LEU A 181 -22.55 7.49 -3.17
N ARG A 182 -23.46 6.91 -3.97
CA ARG A 182 -24.53 7.65 -4.65
C ARG A 182 -25.40 8.45 -3.69
N SER A 183 -25.76 7.88 -2.55
CA SER A 183 -26.59 8.56 -1.53
C SER A 183 -25.91 9.78 -0.91
N LEU A 184 -24.57 9.84 -0.92
CA LEU A 184 -23.80 10.96 -0.40
C LEU A 184 -23.84 12.18 -1.33
N ASN A 185 -24.30 12.02 -2.58
CA ASN A 185 -24.44 13.09 -3.58
C ASN A 185 -23.18 13.98 -3.70
N LEU A 186 -21.99 13.37 -3.67
CA LEU A 186 -20.73 14.11 -3.64
C LEU A 186 -20.56 15.01 -4.87
N LYS A 187 -20.42 16.31 -4.63
CA LYS A 187 -20.08 17.32 -5.66
C LYS A 187 -18.76 17.99 -5.30
N LYS A 188 -18.00 18.38 -6.32
CA LYS A 188 -16.79 19.18 -6.16
C LYS A 188 -17.16 20.57 -5.65
N LYS A 189 -16.51 21.02 -4.58
CA LYS A 189 -16.70 22.39 -4.06
C LYS A 189 -16.02 23.40 -5.01
N THR A 190 -16.47 24.67 -4.98
CA THR A 190 -15.96 25.74 -5.88
C THR A 190 -14.44 25.90 -5.78
N ASN A 191 -13.92 26.00 -4.55
CA ASN A 191 -12.49 26.19 -4.27
C ASN A 191 -11.70 24.88 -4.10
N GLU A 192 -12.33 23.73 -4.34
CA GLU A 192 -11.66 22.43 -4.24
C GLU A 192 -10.92 22.12 -5.54
N THR A 193 -9.69 21.61 -5.45
CA THR A 193 -8.96 21.15 -6.65
C THR A 193 -9.57 19.85 -7.18
N ALA A 194 -9.29 19.51 -8.44
CA ALA A 194 -9.73 18.20 -8.98
C ALA A 194 -9.15 17.03 -8.16
N PHE A 195 -7.88 17.16 -7.74
CA PHE A 195 -7.23 16.17 -6.88
C PHE A 195 -7.84 16.13 -5.48
N GLY A 196 -8.06 17.29 -4.84
CA GLY A 196 -8.73 17.37 -3.53
C GLY A 196 -10.10 16.70 -3.52
N PHE A 197 -10.88 16.89 -4.59
CA PHE A 197 -12.15 16.18 -4.74
C PHE A 197 -11.98 14.66 -4.81
N ARG A 198 -10.98 14.18 -5.55
CA ARG A 198 -10.69 12.73 -5.63
C ARG A 198 -10.18 12.18 -4.30
N LEU A 199 -9.35 12.93 -3.57
CA LEU A 199 -8.91 12.56 -2.24
C LEU A 199 -10.08 12.43 -1.26
N ARG A 200 -11.02 13.39 -1.28
CA ARG A 200 -12.22 13.33 -0.45
C ARG A 200 -13.12 12.14 -0.76
N ILE A 201 -13.31 11.81 -2.04
CA ILE A 201 -14.02 10.58 -2.44
C ILE A 201 -13.31 9.35 -1.87
N ALA A 202 -11.98 9.27 -1.98
CA ALA A 202 -11.22 8.15 -1.44
C ALA A 202 -11.38 8.03 0.08
N CYS A 203 -11.40 9.15 0.81
CA CYS A 203 -11.64 9.14 2.26
C CYS A 203 -13.04 8.63 2.62
N HIS A 204 -14.09 9.04 1.89
CA HIS A 204 -15.42 8.46 2.06
C HIS A 204 -15.42 6.95 1.80
N MET A 205 -14.72 6.49 0.77
CA MET A 205 -14.60 5.06 0.47
C MET A 205 -13.88 4.29 1.56
N LEU A 206 -12.75 4.80 2.06
CA LEU A 206 -11.99 4.18 3.13
C LEU A 206 -12.77 4.13 4.45
N ASN A 207 -13.75 5.01 4.65
CA ASN A 207 -14.68 4.98 5.78
C ASN A 207 -15.96 4.16 5.53
N SER A 208 -16.12 3.56 4.34
CA SER A 208 -17.32 2.83 3.95
C SER A 208 -17.06 1.33 3.78
N ASP A 209 -18.08 0.50 4.01
CA ASP A 209 -18.00 -0.93 3.71
C ASP A 209 -17.94 -1.21 2.19
N PRO A 210 -17.17 -2.22 1.76
CA PRO A 210 -16.40 -3.16 2.59
C PRO A 210 -14.99 -2.68 2.96
N TRP A 211 -14.56 -1.51 2.46
CA TRP A 211 -13.16 -1.10 2.47
C TRP A 211 -12.66 -0.65 3.84
N ARG A 212 -13.54 -0.11 4.68
CA ARG A 212 -13.21 0.32 6.06
C ARG A 212 -12.74 -0.77 7.02
N ARG A 213 -12.84 -2.05 6.61
CA ARG A 213 -12.38 -3.20 7.40
C ARG A 213 -11.16 -3.88 6.78
N LEU A 214 -10.66 -3.35 5.67
CA LEU A 214 -9.45 -3.85 5.03
C LEU A 214 -8.25 -3.12 5.62
N SER A 215 -7.15 -3.86 5.80
CA SER A 215 -5.86 -3.31 6.25
C SER A 215 -5.15 -2.58 5.10
N LEU A 216 -5.81 -1.57 4.53
CA LEU A 216 -5.27 -0.79 3.42
C LEU A 216 -4.23 0.22 3.91
N THR A 217 -3.41 0.67 2.98
CA THR A 217 -2.43 1.73 3.20
C THR A 217 -2.66 2.83 2.16
N PHE A 218 -2.71 4.07 2.62
CA PHE A 218 -2.64 5.24 1.77
C PHE A 218 -1.18 5.66 1.65
N ARG A 219 -0.66 5.80 0.42
CA ARG A 219 0.73 6.19 0.18
C ARG A 219 0.79 7.42 -0.70
N TRP A 220 1.46 8.46 -0.21
CA TRP A 220 1.89 9.61 -1.00
C TRP A 220 3.14 9.21 -1.79
N LEU A 221 3.02 9.13 -3.11
CA LEU A 221 4.16 8.78 -3.98
C LEU A 221 5.01 10.01 -4.29
N LEU A 222 4.39 11.19 -4.28
CA LEU A 222 5.01 12.49 -4.45
C LEU A 222 4.66 13.35 -3.21
N PRO A 223 5.45 13.28 -2.13
CA PRO A 223 5.18 13.99 -0.88
C PRO A 223 5.04 15.52 -1.07
N GLU A 224 5.72 16.10 -2.04
CA GLU A 224 5.65 17.51 -2.39
C GLU A 224 4.27 17.95 -2.93
N LEU A 225 3.40 16.99 -3.29
CA LEU A 225 2.02 17.21 -3.73
C LEU A 225 0.99 16.82 -2.67
N GLU A 226 1.43 16.51 -1.46
CA GLU A 226 0.55 16.23 -0.33
C GLU A 226 -0.35 17.43 -0.04
N ILE A 227 -1.60 17.12 0.27
CA ILE A 227 -2.59 18.06 0.79
C ILE A 227 -3.22 17.43 2.04
N PRO A 228 -3.68 18.23 3.01
CA PRO A 228 -4.32 17.70 4.21
C PRO A 228 -5.56 16.86 3.85
N PHE A 229 -5.77 15.78 4.59
CA PHE A 229 -7.01 15.01 4.50
C PHE A 229 -8.22 15.89 4.92
N PRO A 230 -9.41 15.68 4.34
CA PRO A 230 -10.59 16.45 4.72
C PRO A 230 -10.94 16.24 6.20
N LEU A 231 -11.14 17.34 6.93
CA LEU A 231 -11.44 17.30 8.37
C LEU A 231 -12.80 16.64 8.68
N ASP A 232 -13.75 16.76 7.76
CA ASP A 232 -15.10 16.20 7.86
C ASP A 232 -15.14 14.68 7.60
N ILE A 233 -14.12 14.14 6.93
CA ILE A 233 -14.00 12.72 6.64
C ILE A 233 -12.53 12.30 6.68
N PRO A 234 -11.92 12.24 7.89
CA PRO A 234 -10.52 11.88 8.02
C PRO A 234 -10.28 10.43 7.62
N LEU A 235 -9.01 10.09 7.40
CA LEU A 235 -8.61 8.71 7.16
C LEU A 235 -8.93 7.84 8.40
N PRO A 236 -9.44 6.60 8.24
CA PRO A 236 -9.63 5.71 9.38
C PRO A 236 -8.30 5.45 10.10
N SER A 237 -8.33 5.35 11.43
CA SER A 237 -7.12 5.24 12.28
C SER A 237 -6.24 4.03 11.98
N HIS A 238 -6.80 2.95 11.44
CA HIS A 238 -6.06 1.73 11.09
C HIS A 238 -5.47 1.77 9.67
N VAL A 239 -5.81 2.76 8.84
CA VAL A 239 -5.23 2.90 7.51
C VAL A 239 -3.91 3.64 7.64
N ALA A 240 -2.81 2.95 7.40
CA ALA A 240 -1.48 3.55 7.49
C ALA A 240 -1.28 4.60 6.39
N VAL A 241 -0.56 5.68 6.73
CA VAL A 241 -0.06 6.68 5.79
C VAL A 241 1.43 6.44 5.56
N GLN A 242 1.83 6.30 4.30
CA GLN A 242 3.23 6.06 3.91
C GLN A 242 3.67 7.05 2.82
N TYR A 243 4.99 7.15 2.60
CA TYR A 243 5.58 8.12 1.69
C TYR A 243 6.60 7.46 0.74
N GLY A 244 6.75 8.06 -0.44
CA GLY A 244 7.73 7.66 -1.45
C GLY A 244 7.30 6.47 -2.30
N SER A 245 8.15 6.10 -3.25
CA SER A 245 7.92 5.04 -4.25
C SER A 245 7.57 3.69 -3.64
N VAL A 246 6.77 2.90 -4.37
CA VAL A 246 6.52 1.50 -4.01
C VAL A 246 7.72 0.65 -4.40
N THR A 247 8.33 0.00 -3.42
CA THR A 247 9.37 -1.01 -3.62
C THR A 247 8.74 -2.38 -3.79
N LYS A 248 9.34 -3.22 -4.64
CA LYS A 248 8.96 -4.64 -4.74
C LYS A 248 9.53 -5.34 -3.52
N ILE A 249 8.66 -5.93 -2.72
CA ILE A 249 9.05 -6.72 -1.54
C ILE A 249 9.03 -8.18 -1.97
N SER A 250 10.10 -8.90 -1.63
CA SER A 250 10.20 -10.33 -1.84
C SER A 250 10.61 -10.99 -0.54
N SER A 251 9.86 -12.01 -0.14
CA SER A 251 10.19 -12.84 1.01
C SER A 251 11.18 -13.91 0.59
N LEU A 252 12.35 -13.98 1.24
CA LEU A 252 13.31 -15.05 1.01
C LEU A 252 12.70 -16.38 1.44
N ILE A 253 12.93 -17.44 0.66
CA ILE A 253 12.56 -18.80 1.06
C ILE A 253 13.74 -19.35 1.89
N PRO A 254 13.55 -19.74 3.15
CA PRO A 254 14.62 -20.36 3.94
C PRO A 254 15.09 -21.66 3.29
N GLN A 255 16.40 -21.92 3.34
CA GLN A 255 17.03 -23.03 2.61
C GLN A 255 17.40 -24.20 3.52
N LEU A 256 17.56 -23.95 4.82
CA LEU A 256 17.92 -24.95 5.81
C LEU A 256 16.67 -25.41 6.56
N GLN A 257 16.60 -26.71 6.87
CA GLN A 257 15.48 -27.29 7.61
C GLN A 257 15.33 -26.72 9.03
N GLU A 258 16.44 -26.26 9.63
CA GLU A 258 16.48 -25.63 10.96
C GLU A 258 15.78 -24.26 11.01
N GLU A 259 15.54 -23.64 9.85
CA GLU A 259 14.83 -22.36 9.70
C GLU A 259 13.30 -22.54 9.60
N TYR A 260 12.80 -23.77 9.82
CA TYR A 260 11.39 -24.11 9.77
C TYR A 260 10.90 -24.65 11.10
N ASP A 261 9.74 -24.16 11.52
CA ASP A 261 8.99 -24.65 12.66
C ASP A 261 7.89 -25.63 12.21
N VAL A 262 7.59 -26.62 13.04
CA VAL A 262 6.41 -27.49 12.87
C VAL A 262 5.17 -26.73 13.34
N ILE A 263 4.07 -26.87 12.60
CA ILE A 263 2.78 -26.30 13.00
C ILE A 263 2.33 -26.95 14.31
N GLY A 264 2.41 -26.20 15.40
CA GLY A 264 1.94 -26.62 16.72
C GLY A 264 0.41 -26.57 16.93
N SER A 265 0.01 -26.70 18.19
CA SER A 265 -1.40 -26.58 18.61
C SER A 265 -1.84 -25.13 18.78
N CYS A 266 -3.13 -24.87 18.62
CA CYS A 266 -3.69 -23.55 18.85
C CYS A 266 -3.59 -23.16 20.33
N SER A 267 -2.97 -22.01 20.59
CA SER A 267 -2.77 -21.44 21.92
C SER A 267 -4.04 -20.99 22.65
N LEU A 268 -5.22 -21.06 22.00
CA LEU A 268 -6.52 -20.72 22.57
C LEU A 268 -7.38 -21.96 22.85
N CYS A 269 -7.55 -22.86 21.88
CA CYS A 269 -8.41 -24.04 22.03
C CYS A 269 -7.64 -25.32 22.35
N LEU A 270 -6.30 -25.27 22.35
CA LEU A 270 -5.38 -26.38 22.64
C LEU A 270 -5.48 -27.58 21.67
N LYS A 271 -6.21 -27.45 20.56
CA LYS A 271 -6.32 -28.47 19.51
C LYS A 271 -5.23 -28.29 18.44
N PRO A 272 -4.81 -29.37 17.77
CA PRO A 272 -3.85 -29.28 16.67
C PRO A 272 -4.39 -28.41 15.52
N ILE A 273 -3.47 -27.72 14.84
CA ILE A 273 -3.76 -26.98 13.60
C ILE A 273 -3.27 -27.84 12.44
N ASN A 274 -4.19 -28.30 11.60
CA ASN A 274 -3.89 -29.33 10.61
C ASN A 274 -3.47 -28.78 9.24
N SER A 275 -3.63 -27.47 9.00
CA SER A 275 -3.19 -26.84 7.75
C SER A 275 -2.81 -25.38 7.95
N ILE A 276 -1.93 -24.89 7.08
CA ILE A 276 -1.53 -23.48 7.03
C ILE A 276 -2.74 -22.58 6.77
N SER A 277 -3.76 -23.03 6.02
CA SER A 277 -4.98 -22.29 5.73
C SER A 277 -5.80 -21.96 6.98
N GLU A 278 -5.64 -22.72 8.05
CA GLU A 278 -6.27 -22.47 9.35
C GLU A 278 -5.35 -21.74 10.33
N LEU A 279 -4.05 -21.67 10.04
CA LEU A 279 -3.02 -21.12 10.90
C LEU A 279 -2.94 -19.59 10.81
N LEU A 280 -2.95 -18.92 11.96
CA LEU A 280 -2.32 -17.61 12.14
C LEU A 280 -1.23 -17.75 13.21
N ARG A 281 -0.04 -17.20 12.95
CA ARG A 281 1.03 -17.05 13.95
C ARG A 281 1.07 -15.63 14.48
N CYS A 282 1.71 -15.43 15.63
CA CYS A 282 1.93 -14.09 16.19
C CYS A 282 2.75 -13.22 15.22
N SER A 283 2.42 -11.93 15.12
CA SER A 283 3.18 -10.96 14.30
C SER A 283 4.62 -10.76 14.75
N ALA A 284 4.92 -11.08 16.02
CA ALA A 284 6.27 -11.06 16.58
C ALA A 284 6.83 -12.49 16.69
N SER A 285 6.96 -13.18 15.56
CA SER A 285 7.40 -14.59 15.49
C SER A 285 8.79 -14.83 16.07
N GLU A 286 9.68 -13.84 16.03
CA GLU A 286 11.03 -13.90 16.59
C GLU A 286 11.04 -14.13 18.12
N ILE A 287 10.03 -13.62 18.82
CA ILE A 287 9.94 -13.67 20.29
C ILE A 287 8.71 -14.44 20.80
N CYS A 288 7.74 -14.73 19.93
CA CYS A 288 6.49 -15.39 20.30
C CYS A 288 6.10 -16.43 19.24
N LYS A 289 6.36 -17.71 19.57
CA LYS A 289 6.05 -18.88 18.73
C LYS A 289 4.59 -19.36 18.84
N SER A 290 3.69 -18.47 19.22
CA SER A 290 2.28 -18.84 19.45
C SER A 290 1.54 -18.97 18.13
N HIS A 291 0.87 -20.10 17.95
CA HIS A 291 -0.01 -20.39 16.83
C HIS A 291 -1.47 -20.36 17.26
N PHE A 292 -2.35 -19.98 16.34
CA PHE A 292 -3.78 -19.90 16.57
C PHE A 292 -4.54 -20.42 15.36
N HIS A 293 -5.67 -21.11 15.57
CA HIS A 293 -6.65 -21.21 14.50
C HIS A 293 -7.17 -19.80 14.19
N MET A 294 -7.27 -19.46 12.90
CA MET A 294 -7.85 -18.21 12.42
C MET A 294 -9.21 -17.92 13.09
N ARG A 295 -10.08 -18.93 13.16
CA ARG A 295 -11.40 -18.80 13.79
C ARG A 295 -11.32 -18.52 15.29
N CYS A 296 -10.37 -19.15 16.00
CA CYS A 296 -10.20 -18.94 17.43
C CYS A 296 -9.69 -17.53 17.73
N LEU A 297 -8.68 -17.06 16.98
CA LEU A 297 -8.13 -15.73 17.16
C LEU A 297 -9.13 -14.63 16.77
N ALA A 298 -9.87 -14.82 15.67
CA ALA A 298 -10.94 -13.91 15.27
C ALA A 298 -12.00 -13.77 16.37
N LYS A 299 -12.50 -14.90 16.88
CA LYS A 299 -13.49 -14.91 17.97
C LYS A 299 -12.93 -14.24 19.23
N HIS A 300 -11.69 -14.52 19.61
CA HIS A 300 -11.07 -13.91 20.78
C HIS A 300 -10.98 -12.39 20.65
N ALA A 301 -10.48 -11.88 19.52
CA ALA A 301 -10.35 -10.44 19.29
C ALA A 301 -11.70 -9.72 19.22
N LEU A 302 -12.75 -10.39 18.70
CA LEU A 302 -14.10 -9.83 18.61
C LEU A 302 -14.94 -10.04 19.88
N ASN A 303 -14.45 -10.81 20.86
CA ASN A 303 -15.17 -11.07 22.10
C ASN A 303 -15.13 -9.89 23.07
N ALA A 304 -14.11 -9.01 22.98
CA ALA A 304 -13.98 -7.85 23.85
C ALA A 304 -15.24 -6.97 23.83
N ASP A 305 -15.92 -6.89 22.67
CA ASP A 305 -17.09 -6.05 22.43
C ASP A 305 -18.34 -6.85 21.99
N ASN A 306 -18.35 -8.18 22.16
CA ASN A 306 -19.40 -9.09 21.67
C ASN A 306 -19.70 -8.97 20.15
N GLU A 307 -18.76 -8.40 19.38
CA GLU A 307 -18.85 -8.14 17.94
C GLU A 307 -18.85 -9.43 17.10
N TYR A 308 -18.38 -10.55 17.66
CA TYR A 308 -18.22 -11.82 16.94
C TYR A 308 -19.53 -12.40 16.41
N ARG A 309 -20.68 -11.89 16.85
CA ARG A 309 -22.02 -12.26 16.35
C ARG A 309 -22.39 -11.58 15.03
N ILE A 310 -21.74 -10.45 14.74
CA ILE A 310 -22.06 -9.57 13.60
C ILE A 310 -20.91 -9.56 12.59
N LEU A 311 -19.68 -9.66 13.08
CA LEU A 311 -18.45 -9.50 12.30
C LEU A 311 -17.71 -10.82 12.18
N LEU A 312 -17.16 -11.09 11.01
CA LEU A 312 -16.44 -12.34 10.72
C LEU A 312 -14.98 -12.31 11.19
N PHE A 313 -14.35 -11.13 11.19
CA PHE A 313 -12.95 -10.93 11.57
C PHE A 313 -12.73 -9.51 12.12
N PRO A 314 -11.78 -9.32 13.06
CA PRO A 314 -11.44 -8.01 13.60
C PRO A 314 -10.63 -7.18 12.61
N ILE A 315 -10.51 -5.88 12.85
CA ILE A 315 -9.53 -5.02 12.15
C ILE A 315 -8.14 -5.17 12.79
N GLN A 316 -8.11 -5.19 14.11
CA GLN A 316 -6.90 -5.33 14.93
C GLN A 316 -7.22 -6.15 16.19
N GLY A 317 -6.19 -6.63 16.86
CA GLY A 317 -6.31 -7.32 18.14
C GLY A 317 -4.98 -7.41 18.86
N GLN A 318 -4.96 -8.09 20.00
CA GLN A 318 -3.74 -8.37 20.76
C GLN A 318 -3.49 -9.87 20.82
N CYS A 319 -2.23 -10.26 20.69
CA CYS A 319 -1.84 -11.66 20.85
C CYS A 319 -2.18 -12.12 22.28
N PRO A 320 -2.98 -13.19 22.46
CA PRO A 320 -3.36 -13.68 23.80
C PRO A 320 -2.19 -14.17 24.66
N LYS A 321 -0.99 -14.30 24.09
CA LYS A 321 0.20 -14.86 24.74
C LYS A 321 1.24 -13.79 25.11
N CYS A 322 1.54 -12.87 24.19
CA CYS A 322 2.55 -11.83 24.42
C CYS A 322 1.97 -10.40 24.44
N ALA A 323 0.65 -10.24 24.30
CA ALA A 323 -0.07 -8.96 24.28
C ALA A 323 0.31 -7.98 23.16
N ILE A 324 1.20 -8.36 22.23
CA ILE A 324 1.56 -7.53 21.08
C ILE A 324 0.34 -7.30 20.19
N THR A 325 0.10 -6.03 19.87
CA THR A 325 -0.96 -5.60 18.96
C THR A 325 -0.62 -6.01 17.52
N TYR A 326 -1.62 -6.47 16.78
CA TYR A 326 -1.52 -6.82 15.38
C TYR A 326 -2.67 -6.21 14.57
N LEU A 327 -2.44 -5.97 13.28
CA LEU A 327 -3.52 -5.79 12.31
C LEU A 327 -3.92 -7.14 11.73
N TRP A 328 -5.22 -7.42 11.63
CA TRP A 328 -5.69 -8.69 11.09
C TRP A 328 -5.18 -8.93 9.67
N GLY A 329 -5.14 -7.88 8.84
CA GLY A 329 -4.63 -7.98 7.48
C GLY A 329 -3.13 -8.24 7.38
N GLU A 330 -2.34 -7.98 8.43
CA GLU A 330 -0.92 -8.39 8.49
C GLU A 330 -0.80 -9.89 8.69
N LEU A 331 -1.58 -10.46 9.62
CA LEU A 331 -1.58 -11.91 9.86
C LEU A 331 -2.03 -12.70 8.63
N ILE A 332 -3.03 -12.18 7.89
CA ILE A 332 -3.49 -12.79 6.64
C ILE A 332 -2.43 -12.67 5.53
N ARG A 333 -1.67 -11.58 5.47
CA ARG A 333 -0.56 -11.44 4.51
C ARG A 333 0.56 -12.43 4.81
N ASP A 334 0.95 -12.56 6.09
CA ASP A 334 1.91 -13.56 6.53
C ASP A 334 1.46 -14.99 6.17
N GLN A 335 0.20 -15.36 6.48
CA GLN A 335 -0.35 -16.66 6.11
C GLN A 335 -0.26 -16.95 4.61
N ARG A 336 -0.46 -15.94 3.74
CA ARG A 336 -0.34 -16.12 2.29
C ARG A 336 1.10 -16.38 1.86
N ILE A 337 2.07 -15.74 2.50
CA ILE A 337 3.50 -16.02 2.29
C ILE A 337 3.78 -17.47 2.70
N LEU A 338 3.30 -17.91 3.86
CA LEU A 338 3.44 -19.31 4.32
C LEU A 338 2.84 -20.31 3.33
N LEU A 339 1.65 -20.03 2.79
CA LEU A 339 1.01 -20.87 1.77
C LEU A 339 1.83 -20.93 0.47
N ALA A 340 2.42 -19.80 0.06
CA ALA A 340 3.25 -19.73 -1.13
C ALA A 340 4.57 -20.50 -0.94
N VAL A 341 5.21 -20.38 0.24
CA VAL A 341 6.41 -21.17 0.61
C VAL A 341 6.08 -22.66 0.63
N ASN A 342 4.98 -23.07 1.26
CA ASN A 342 4.58 -24.47 1.31
C ASN A 342 4.27 -25.04 -0.08
N LYS A 343 3.69 -24.25 -0.98
CA LYS A 343 3.48 -24.64 -2.37
C LYS A 343 4.81 -24.82 -3.12
N PHE A 344 5.81 -23.99 -2.85
CA PHE A 344 7.15 -24.17 -3.40
C PHE A 344 7.81 -25.46 -2.88
N ASN A 345 7.58 -25.80 -1.60
CA ASN A 345 8.11 -26.98 -0.93
C ASN A 345 7.27 -28.26 -1.13
N SER A 346 6.25 -28.27 -2.01
CA SER A 346 5.21 -29.31 -2.06
C SER A 346 5.72 -30.74 -2.33
N ASN A 347 6.95 -30.88 -2.83
CA ASN A 347 7.55 -32.16 -3.19
C ASN A 347 8.72 -32.54 -2.25
N GLY A 348 8.91 -31.82 -1.13
CA GLY A 348 10.04 -31.98 -0.22
C GLY A 348 9.65 -32.35 1.20
N THR A 349 10.66 -32.63 2.03
CA THR A 349 10.54 -32.93 3.47
C THR A 349 9.99 -31.78 4.30
N LEU A 350 9.96 -30.56 3.74
CA LEU A 350 9.48 -29.34 4.38
C LEU A 350 7.96 -29.11 4.16
N PHE A 351 7.26 -30.08 3.58
CA PHE A 351 5.81 -29.98 3.38
C PHE A 351 5.06 -29.91 4.72
N ASN A 352 4.16 -28.93 4.86
CA ASN A 352 3.45 -28.56 6.10
C ASN A 352 4.33 -28.03 7.24
N MET A 353 5.57 -27.65 6.97
CA MET A 353 6.37 -26.82 7.88
C MET A 353 6.22 -25.34 7.51
N ILE A 354 6.47 -24.46 8.46
CA ILE A 354 6.42 -23.00 8.26
C ILE A 354 7.81 -22.41 8.54
N PRO A 355 8.26 -21.40 7.79
CA PRO A 355 9.40 -20.59 8.22
C PRO A 355 9.25 -20.15 9.69
N SER A 356 10.35 -20.15 10.43
CA SER A 356 10.38 -19.76 11.85
C SER A 356 9.96 -18.30 12.10
#